data_AF-A0A1V5HFJ8-F1
#
_entry.id   AF-A0A1V5HFJ8-F1
#
_cell.length_a   1.000
_cell.length_b   1.000
_cell.length_c   1.000
_cell.angle_alpha   90.00
_cell.angle_beta   90.00
_cell.angle_gamma   90.00
#
_symmetry.space_group_name_H-M   'P 1'
#
loop_
_entity.id
_entity.type
_entity.pdbx_description
1 polymer ?
#
loop_
_entity_poly.entity_id
_entity_poly.type
_entity_poly.pdbx_seq_one_letter_code
_entity_poly.pdbx_strand_id
1 'polypeptide(L)'
;MRPLADPAAVVQFADPLGERLLRWPMLARKAHLGGDRRRLILHLINLAPDYAFFRNQACLTPPVIRELPVTLALPPDAKVTAAWTLCPIPEPHHLPLEARAADGRIGLTIRDLRFWQTVVVDYTSKDDLR
;
A
#
# COMPACT_ATOMS: atom_id res chain seq x y z
N MET A 1 -8.29 -8.51 11.23
CA MET A 1 -8.04 -7.39 10.29
C MET A 1 -9.35 -7.07 9.59
N ARG A 2 -9.59 -5.81 9.19
CA ARG A 2 -10.85 -5.38 8.54
C ARG A 2 -10.54 -4.52 7.31
N PRO A 3 -11.40 -4.48 6.28
CA PRO A 3 -11.32 -3.46 5.22
C PRO A 3 -11.34 -2.04 5.79
N LEU A 4 -10.68 -1.11 5.09
CA LEU A 4 -10.93 0.32 5.29
C LEU A 4 -12.31 0.67 4.73
N ALA A 5 -13.04 1.59 5.38
CA ALA A 5 -14.35 2.00 4.87
C ALA A 5 -14.21 2.96 3.69
N ASP A 6 -13.25 3.90 3.77
CA ASP A 6 -12.90 4.80 2.67
C ASP A 6 -11.38 4.80 2.41
N PRO A 7 -10.88 3.80 1.66
CA PRO A 7 -9.46 3.71 1.33
C PRO A 7 -8.92 4.94 0.60
N ALA A 8 -9.73 5.62 -0.22
CA ALA A 8 -9.31 6.77 -1.04
C ALA A 8 -9.12 8.04 -0.21
N ALA A 9 -9.84 8.21 0.90
CA ALA A 9 -9.57 9.27 1.86
C ALA A 9 -8.21 9.08 2.57
N VAL A 10 -7.80 7.82 2.77
CA VAL A 10 -6.58 7.47 3.50
C VAL A 10 -5.36 7.39 2.59
N VAL A 11 -5.46 6.72 1.44
CA VAL A 11 -4.32 6.36 0.59
C VAL A 11 -4.45 7.06 -0.75
N GLN A 12 -3.40 7.75 -1.14
CA GLN A 12 -3.27 8.37 -2.45
C GLN A 12 -2.00 7.86 -3.13
N PHE A 13 -2.12 7.56 -4.42
CA PHE A 13 -0.99 7.24 -5.29
C PHE A 13 -0.75 8.40 -6.24
N ALA A 14 0.47 8.52 -6.77
CA ALA A 14 0.72 9.46 -7.86
C ALA A 14 0.00 8.99 -9.14
N ASP A 15 -0.73 9.89 -9.80
CA ASP A 15 -1.36 9.61 -11.08
C ASP A 15 -0.32 9.59 -12.22
N PRO A 16 -0.49 8.73 -13.25
CA PRO A 16 -1.55 7.72 -13.43
C PRO A 16 -1.20 6.34 -12.83
N LEU A 17 -0.16 6.24 -11.99
CA LEU A 17 0.34 4.95 -11.51
C LEU A 17 -0.68 4.21 -10.61
N GLY A 18 -1.51 4.96 -9.88
CA GLY A 18 -2.60 4.39 -9.09
C GLY A 18 -3.64 3.62 -9.90
N GLU A 19 -3.90 4.03 -11.14
CA GLU A 19 -4.87 3.39 -12.03
C GLU A 19 -4.44 1.99 -12.48
N ARG A 20 -3.12 1.72 -12.43
CA ARG A 20 -2.53 0.42 -12.77
C ARG A 20 -2.66 -0.61 -11.64
N LEU A 21 -3.19 -0.22 -10.48
CA LEU A 21 -3.29 -1.09 -9.32
C LEU A 21 -4.66 -1.78 -9.28
N LEU A 22 -4.67 -3.12 -9.34
CA LEU A 22 -5.90 -3.89 -9.35
C LEU A 22 -6.71 -3.68 -8.07
N ARG A 23 -7.85 -2.99 -8.19
CA ARG A 23 -8.87 -2.86 -7.14
C ARG A 23 -8.27 -2.57 -5.77
N TRP A 24 -7.20 -1.76 -5.72
CA TRP A 24 -6.46 -1.52 -4.49
C TRP A 24 -7.34 -1.04 -3.32
N PRO A 25 -8.44 -0.25 -3.51
CA PRO A 25 -9.29 0.14 -2.39
C PRO A 25 -9.91 -1.08 -1.69
N MET A 26 -10.33 -2.07 -2.48
CA MET A 26 -10.88 -3.33 -1.95
C MET A 26 -9.83 -4.20 -1.25
N LEU A 27 -8.56 -3.87 -1.38
CA LEU A 27 -7.43 -4.62 -0.84
C LEU A 27 -6.72 -3.91 0.32
N ALA A 28 -7.11 -2.67 0.62
CA ALA A 28 -6.61 -1.95 1.79
C ALA A 28 -7.29 -2.46 3.07
N ARG A 29 -6.49 -2.68 4.13
CA ARG A 29 -6.95 -3.25 5.40
C ARG A 29 -6.35 -2.48 6.57
N LYS A 30 -7.09 -2.49 7.69
CA LYS A 30 -6.62 -2.03 8.99
C LYS A 30 -6.67 -3.12 10.04
N ALA A 31 -5.83 -3.01 11.06
CA ALA A 31 -5.85 -3.88 12.22
C ALA A 31 -5.52 -3.11 13.52
N HIS A 32 -6.19 -3.49 14.60
CA HIS A 32 -5.88 -3.05 15.95
C HIS A 32 -4.91 -4.06 16.58
N LEU A 33 -3.75 -3.58 17.05
CA LEU A 33 -2.68 -4.45 17.61
C LEU A 33 -2.64 -4.43 19.16
N GLY A 34 -3.58 -3.75 19.79
CA GLY A 34 -3.68 -3.60 21.26
C GLY A 34 -3.22 -2.21 21.72
N GLY A 35 -3.91 -1.64 22.72
CA GLY A 35 -3.72 -0.24 23.12
C GLY A 35 -3.88 0.72 21.94
N ASP A 36 -2.96 1.67 21.84
CA ASP A 36 -2.94 2.67 20.75
C ASP A 36 -2.25 2.16 19.48
N ARG A 37 -1.82 0.89 19.43
CA ARG A 37 -1.12 0.34 18.27
C ARG A 37 -2.10 -0.04 17.17
N ARG A 38 -1.78 0.38 15.96
CA ARG A 38 -2.57 0.20 14.74
C ARG A 38 -1.68 -0.25 13.60
N ARG A 39 -2.28 -0.87 12.59
CA ARG A 39 -1.62 -1.29 11.36
C ARG A 39 -2.49 -1.01 10.15
N LEU A 40 -1.92 -0.37 9.15
CA LEU A 40 -2.43 -0.26 7.79
C LEU A 40 -1.72 -1.29 6.90
N ILE A 41 -2.46 -1.98 6.06
CA ILE A 41 -1.96 -2.98 5.12
C ILE A 41 -2.53 -2.67 3.75
N LEU A 42 -1.68 -2.56 2.74
CA LEU A 42 -2.06 -2.34 1.35
C LEU A 42 -1.52 -3.50 0.51
N HIS A 43 -2.41 -4.26 -0.13
CA HIS A 43 -1.96 -5.17 -1.19
C HIS A 43 -2.01 -4.45 -2.52
N LEU A 44 -0.84 -4.31 -3.14
CA LEU A 44 -0.65 -3.62 -4.40
C LEU A 44 -0.40 -4.67 -5.47
N ILE A 45 -1.31 -4.76 -6.43
CA ILE A 45 -1.24 -5.72 -7.53
C ILE A 45 -1.11 -4.92 -8.82
N ASN A 46 0.03 -5.05 -9.50
CA ASN A 46 0.33 -4.33 -10.73
C ASN A 46 -0.35 -5.02 -11.93
N LEU A 47 -1.17 -4.27 -12.64
CA LEU A 47 -1.85 -4.76 -13.83
C LEU A 47 -0.99 -4.60 -15.09
N ALA A 48 -1.09 -5.62 -15.95
CA ALA A 48 -0.61 -5.51 -17.32
C ALA A 48 -1.56 -4.59 -18.11
N PRO A 49 -1.06 -3.83 -19.11
CA PRO A 49 -1.89 -2.93 -19.91
C PRO A 49 -3.10 -3.62 -20.56
N ASP A 50 -2.93 -4.86 -21.05
CA ASP A 50 -3.99 -5.64 -21.69
C ASP A 50 -4.70 -6.58 -20.70
N TYR A 51 -5.14 -6.03 -19.56
CA TYR A 51 -5.75 -6.82 -18.49
C TYR A 51 -7.10 -7.43 -18.90
N ALA A 52 -7.10 -8.71 -19.29
CA ALA A 52 -8.31 -9.52 -19.47
C ALA A 52 -8.45 -10.52 -18.32
N PHE A 53 -9.27 -10.20 -17.31
CA PHE A 53 -9.57 -11.09 -16.19
C PHE A 53 -10.04 -12.47 -16.73
N PHE A 54 -9.44 -13.57 -16.27
CA PHE A 54 -9.82 -14.97 -16.57
C PHE A 54 -9.52 -15.53 -17.99
N ARG A 55 -8.82 -14.82 -18.89
CA ARG A 55 -8.20 -15.45 -20.08
C ARG A 55 -6.73 -15.77 -19.78
N ASN A 56 -6.10 -16.68 -20.52
CA ASN A 56 -4.74 -17.17 -20.23
C ASN A 56 -3.71 -16.02 -20.18
N GLN A 57 -3.50 -15.43 -18.99
CA GLN A 57 -2.64 -14.27 -18.75
C GLN A 57 -1.16 -14.66 -18.57
N ALA A 58 -0.81 -15.95 -18.71
CA ALA A 58 0.52 -16.47 -18.43
C ALA A 58 1.65 -15.81 -19.26
N CYS A 59 1.32 -15.02 -20.28
CA CYS A 59 2.32 -14.38 -21.15
C CYS A 59 2.49 -12.86 -20.95
N LEU A 60 1.62 -12.16 -20.21
CA LEU A 60 1.72 -10.70 -20.08
C LEU A 60 2.22 -10.30 -18.70
N THR A 61 3.54 -10.10 -18.61
CA THR A 61 4.18 -9.53 -17.42
C THR A 61 3.91 -8.02 -17.37
N PRO A 62 3.32 -7.48 -16.29
CA PRO A 62 3.16 -6.04 -16.15
C PRO A 62 4.53 -5.35 -16.10
N PRO A 63 4.69 -4.17 -16.72
CA PRO A 63 5.94 -3.43 -16.61
C PRO A 63 6.14 -3.00 -15.16
N VAL A 64 7.35 -3.20 -14.63
CA VAL A 64 7.71 -2.85 -13.25
C VAL A 64 7.42 -1.37 -13.02
N ILE A 65 6.65 -1.05 -11.99
CA ILE A 65 6.47 0.32 -11.53
C ILE A 65 7.63 0.60 -10.58
N ARG A 66 8.44 1.60 -10.91
CA ARG A 66 9.58 2.03 -10.09
C ARG A 66 9.25 3.30 -9.33
N GLU A 67 9.78 3.41 -8.11
CA GLU A 67 9.68 4.59 -7.26
C GLU A 67 8.23 5.10 -7.12
N LEU A 68 7.27 4.19 -6.89
CA LEU A 68 5.85 4.53 -6.75
C LEU A 68 5.65 5.36 -5.47
N PRO A 69 5.27 6.65 -5.59
CA PRO A 69 4.97 7.48 -4.44
C PRO A 69 3.60 7.11 -3.86
N VAL A 70 3.53 7.02 -2.55
CA VAL A 70 2.30 6.77 -1.79
C VAL A 70 2.18 7.78 -0.68
N THR A 71 1.03 8.44 -0.58
CA THR A 71 0.73 9.41 0.48
C THR A 71 -0.41 8.90 1.34
N LEU A 72 -0.22 8.92 2.65
CA LEU A 72 -1.15 8.38 3.65
C LEU A 72 -1.67 9.50 4.56
N ALA A 73 -2.99 9.65 4.66
CA ALA A 73 -3.64 10.42 5.72
C ALA A 73 -3.85 9.49 6.91
N LEU A 74 -2.93 9.58 7.88
CA LEU A 74 -3.12 8.98 9.19
C LEU A 74 -3.88 9.96 10.10
N PRO A 75 -4.45 9.49 11.23
CA PRO A 75 -5.01 10.40 12.22
C PRO A 75 -4.01 11.48 12.65
N PRO A 76 -4.45 12.69 13.03
CA PRO A 76 -3.53 13.80 13.34
C PRO A 76 -2.57 13.52 14.50
N ASP A 77 -2.95 12.66 15.45
CA ASP A 77 -2.12 12.24 16.59
C ASP A 77 -1.18 11.07 16.24
N ALA A 78 -1.28 10.53 15.02
CA ALA A 78 -0.61 9.31 14.64
C ALA A 78 0.90 9.49 14.52
N LYS A 79 1.66 8.53 15.06
CA LYS A 79 3.10 8.41 14.87
C LYS A 79 3.42 7.08 14.20
N VAL A 80 4.03 7.14 13.02
CA VAL A 80 4.52 5.94 12.33
C VAL A 80 5.67 5.35 13.13
N THR A 81 5.55 4.08 13.51
CA THR A 81 6.57 3.36 14.27
C THR A 81 7.39 2.42 13.39
N ALA A 82 6.81 1.93 12.29
CA ALA A 82 7.51 1.14 11.29
C ALA A 82 6.74 1.11 9.98
N ALA A 83 7.45 1.04 8.86
CA ALA A 83 6.87 0.77 7.55
C ALA A 83 7.78 -0.20 6.78
N TRP A 84 7.19 -1.16 6.08
CA TRP A 84 7.92 -2.13 5.28
C TRP A 84 7.06 -2.71 4.18
N THR A 85 7.71 -3.36 3.22
CA THR A 85 7.03 -4.15 2.21
C THR A 85 7.34 -5.63 2.34
N LEU A 86 6.41 -6.46 1.92
CA LEU A 86 6.56 -7.91 1.74
C LEU A 86 6.30 -8.22 0.27
N CYS A 87 7.24 -8.86 -0.41
CA CYS A 87 7.08 -9.26 -1.81
C CYS A 87 7.56 -10.71 -1.98
N PRO A 88 6.74 -11.61 -2.54
CA PRO A 88 7.15 -12.99 -2.76
C PRO A 88 7.95 -13.21 -4.06
N ILE A 89 8.07 -12.20 -4.94
CA ILE A 89 8.57 -12.33 -6.32
C ILE A 89 9.69 -11.32 -6.61
N PRO A 90 10.78 -11.68 -7.31
CA PRO A 90 11.12 -13.02 -7.81
C PRO A 90 11.58 -13.99 -6.71
N GLU A 91 12.10 -13.45 -5.61
CA GLU A 91 12.41 -14.17 -4.38
C GLU A 91 11.69 -13.50 -3.21
N PRO A 92 11.23 -14.25 -2.20
CA PRO A 92 10.60 -13.67 -1.02
C PRO A 92 11.55 -12.73 -0.27
N HIS A 93 11.13 -11.48 -0.13
CA HIS A 93 11.88 -10.48 0.62
C HIS A 93 10.95 -9.55 1.39
N HIS A 94 11.53 -8.96 2.44
CA HIS A 94 10.95 -7.82 3.13
C HIS A 94 11.94 -6.67 3.14
N LEU A 95 11.45 -5.44 2.96
CA LEU A 95 12.30 -4.26 2.91
C LEU A 95 11.70 -3.15 3.75
N PRO A 96 12.51 -2.46 4.57
CA PRO A 96 12.03 -1.28 5.29
C PRO A 96 11.68 -0.16 4.30
N LEU A 97 10.66 0.60 4.65
CA LEU A 97 10.29 1.83 3.96
C LEU A 97 10.58 3.01 4.88
N GLU A 98 11.13 4.08 4.30
CA GLU A 98 11.27 5.34 5.02
C GLU A 98 9.96 6.11 4.95
N ALA A 99 9.36 6.39 6.11
CA ALA A 99 8.17 7.21 6.24
C ALA A 99 8.57 8.66 6.53
N ARG A 100 8.16 9.59 5.66
CA ARG A 100 8.46 11.02 5.80
C ARG A 100 7.17 11.82 5.95
N ALA A 101 7.21 12.87 6.76
CA ALA A 101 6.12 13.84 6.79
C ALA A 101 6.08 14.62 5.45
N ALA A 102 4.90 14.75 4.86
CA ALA A 102 4.66 15.48 3.62
C ALA A 102 3.30 16.18 3.72
N ASP A 103 3.29 17.51 3.87
CA ASP A 103 2.08 18.35 3.89
C ASP A 103 0.99 17.86 4.88
N GLY A 104 1.39 17.51 6.10
CA GLY A 104 0.48 16.99 7.13
C GLY A 104 0.03 15.53 6.91
N ARG A 105 0.61 14.85 5.93
CA ARG A 105 0.43 13.43 5.61
C ARG A 105 1.76 12.67 5.75
N ILE A 106 1.72 11.37 5.53
CA ILE A 106 2.92 10.51 5.48
C ILE A 106 3.19 10.08 4.04
N GLY A 107 4.36 10.45 3.52
CA GLY A 107 4.89 9.97 2.25
C GLY A 107 5.72 8.68 2.43
N LEU A 108 5.54 7.75 1.49
CA LEU A 108 6.32 6.53 1.30
C LEU A 108 6.69 6.40 -0.17
N THR A 109 7.76 5.67 -0.47
CA THR A 109 8.14 5.34 -1.85
C THR A 109 8.41 3.85 -1.98
N ILE A 110 7.64 3.18 -2.83
CA ILE A 110 7.82 1.76 -3.12
C ILE A 110 8.77 1.64 -4.30
N ARG A 111 9.96 1.11 -4.06
CA ARG A 111 11.06 1.10 -5.04
C ARG A 111 10.74 0.32 -6.31
N ASP A 112 10.25 -0.91 -6.18
CA ASP A 112 9.95 -1.79 -7.30
C ASP A 112 8.68 -2.60 -7.05
N LEU A 113 7.59 -2.27 -7.75
CA LEU A 113 6.35 -3.05 -7.77
C LEU A 113 6.27 -3.85 -9.08
N ARG A 114 6.53 -5.16 -8.98
CA ARG A 114 6.51 -6.09 -10.12
C ARG A 114 5.11 -6.64 -10.39
N PHE A 115 4.65 -7.55 -9.53
CA PHE A 115 3.35 -8.23 -9.67
C PHE A 115 2.48 -7.95 -8.46
N TRP A 116 2.94 -8.36 -7.28
CA TRP A 116 2.22 -8.18 -6.04
C TRP A 116 3.20 -7.88 -4.91
N GLN A 117 2.93 -6.80 -4.20
CA GLN A 117 3.63 -6.41 -2.99
C GLN A 117 2.63 -6.00 -1.92
N THR A 118 2.91 -6.34 -0.67
CA THR A 118 2.13 -5.88 0.47
C THR A 118 2.91 -4.81 1.21
N VAL A 119 2.35 -3.61 1.33
CA VAL A 119 2.89 -2.54 2.18
C VAL A 119 2.24 -2.65 3.54
N VAL A 120 3.04 -2.55 4.59
CA VAL A 120 2.57 -2.54 5.98
C VAL A 120 3.10 -1.30 6.66
N VAL A 121 2.22 -0.59 7.35
CA VAL A 121 2.55 0.61 8.14
C VAL A 121 1.99 0.42 9.53
N ASP A 122 2.87 0.30 10.51
CA ASP A 122 2.53 0.32 11.92
C ASP A 122 2.63 1.75 12.44
N TYR A 123 1.63 2.13 13.23
CA TYR A 123 1.56 3.44 13.83
C TYR A 123 0.85 3.38 15.18
N THR A 124 1.07 4.39 16.01
CA THR A 124 0.33 4.60 17.25
C THR A 124 -0.66 5.73 17.08
N SER A 125 -1.92 5.54 17.46
CA SER A 125 -2.96 6.58 17.53
C SER A 125 -4.09 6.11 18.44
N LYS A 126 -4.71 7.05 19.14
CA LYS A 126 -5.93 6.77 19.92
C LYS A 126 -7.13 6.52 19.01
N ASP A 127 -7.12 7.18 17.86
CA ASP A 127 -8.16 7.07 16.84
C ASP A 127 -7.89 5.89 15.88
N ASP A 128 -8.89 5.55 15.07
CA ASP A 128 -8.78 4.55 14.00
C ASP A 128 -8.88 5.25 12.63
N LEU A 129 -8.33 4.62 11.59
CA LEU A 129 -8.53 5.09 10.23
C LEU A 129 -10.01 4.95 9.87
N ARG A 130 -10.59 5.97 9.22
CA ARG A 130 -11.98 5.88 8.75
C ARG A 130 -12.08 4.91 7.57
#